data_AF-A0A9X4L0D7-F1
#
_entry.id   AF-A0A9X4L0D7-F1
#
_cell.length_a   1.000
_cell.length_b   1.000
_cell.length_c   1.000
_cell.angle_alpha   90.00
_cell.angle_beta   90.00
_cell.angle_gamma   90.00
#
_symmetry.space_group_name_H-M   'P 1'
#
loop_
_entity.id
_entity.type
_entity.pdbx_description
1 polymer ?
#
loop_
_entity_poly.entity_id
_entity_poly.type
_entity_poly.pdbx_seq_one_letter_code
_entity_poly.pdbx_strand_id
1 'polypeptide(L)'
;MKDLLYRLQYSLIEASEMVKRCEEKQVTIELQQCNYSEVRSNGDILIRKEGVLKSSLYANGNIIFYDKSAVCRGSYLEAENAISAIQVGGESGGETTLKAQQIMVSKMYCGRVIIGRYVRDIMEPVEDARFIIQNDRLSLQPGK
;
A
#
# COMPACT_ATOMS: atom_id res chain seq x y z
N MET A 1 -9.93 17.66 36.35
CA MET A 1 -10.14 17.47 34.90
C MET A 1 -8.81 17.31 34.14
N LYS A 2 -7.82 18.21 34.28
CA LYS A 2 -6.48 18.04 33.66
C LYS A 2 -5.75 16.77 34.12
N ASP A 3 -5.83 16.42 35.40
CA ASP A 3 -5.19 15.22 35.95
C ASP A 3 -5.68 13.91 35.30
N LEU A 4 -7.00 13.76 35.13
CA LEU A 4 -7.59 12.62 34.42
C LEU A 4 -7.10 12.52 32.96
N LEU A 5 -6.96 13.67 32.30
CA LEU A 5 -6.49 13.78 30.92
C LEU A 5 -5.03 13.31 30.80
N TYR A 6 -4.15 13.74 31.72
CA TYR A 6 -2.76 13.28 31.75
C TYR A 6 -2.64 11.79 32.03
N ARG A 7 -3.46 11.26 32.93
CA ARG A 7 -3.47 9.83 33.26
C ARG A 7 -3.93 8.99 32.07
N LEU A 8 -4.99 9.41 31.38
CA LEU A 8 -5.46 8.74 30.16
C LEU A 8 -4.40 8.76 29.05
N GLN A 9 -3.75 9.91 28.84
CA GLN A 9 -2.67 10.03 27.86
C GLN A 9 -1.51 9.09 28.19
N TYR A 10 -1.09 9.03 29.45
CA TYR A 10 -0.01 8.15 29.89
C TYR A 10 -0.36 6.67 29.65
N SER A 11 -1.56 6.24 30.06
CA SER A 11 -2.01 4.86 29.86
C SER A 11 -2.10 4.47 28.38
N LEU A 12 -2.50 5.39 27.50
CA LEU A 12 -2.52 5.16 26.05
C LEU A 12 -1.11 4.98 25.47
N ILE A 13 -0.16 5.83 25.88
CA ILE A 13 1.23 5.72 25.45
C ILE A 13 1.82 4.38 25.91
N GLU A 14 1.64 4.04 27.18
CA GLU A 14 2.15 2.79 27.76
C GLU A 14 1.55 1.56 27.05
N ALA A 15 0.24 1.54 26.84
CA ALA A 15 -0.42 0.45 26.12
C ALA A 15 0.09 0.34 24.67
N SER A 16 0.27 1.47 23.98
CA SER A 16 0.81 1.50 22.62
C SER A 16 2.25 0.97 22.56
N GLU A 17 3.09 1.35 23.52
CA GLU A 17 4.47 0.85 23.61
C GLU A 17 4.52 -0.65 23.90
N MET A 18 3.63 -1.15 24.77
CA MET A 18 3.55 -2.59 25.04
C MET A 18 3.17 -3.36 23.78
N VAL A 19 2.18 -2.91 23.02
CA VAL A 19 1.80 -3.53 21.74
C VAL A 19 3.00 -3.57 20.79
N LYS A 20 3.70 -2.44 20.59
CA LYS A 20 4.90 -2.37 19.72
C LYS A 20 6.03 -3.31 20.14
N ARG A 21 6.14 -3.64 21.42
CA ARG A 21 7.15 -4.59 21.93
C ARG A 21 6.78 -6.05 21.67
N CYS A 22 5.48 -6.34 21.57
CA CYS A 22 4.95 -7.68 21.31
C CYS A 22 4.78 -7.98 19.82
N GLU A 23 4.89 -6.98 18.95
CA GLU A 23 4.81 -7.17 17.51
C GLU A 23 6.02 -7.96 16.98
N GLU A 24 5.74 -9.05 16.28
CA GLU A 24 6.75 -9.73 15.47
C GLU A 24 7.13 -8.83 14.30
N LYS A 25 8.42 -8.51 14.18
CA LYS A 25 8.93 -7.54 13.19
C LYS A 25 9.38 -8.20 11.90
N GLN A 26 9.64 -9.50 11.91
CA GLN A 26 10.08 -10.26 10.74
C GLN A 26 8.94 -11.10 10.15
N VAL A 27 7.79 -10.46 9.89
CA VAL A 27 6.64 -11.12 9.27
C VAL A 27 6.70 -10.94 7.75
N THR A 28 6.53 -12.04 7.01
CA THR A 28 6.34 -12.00 5.57
C THR A 28 5.18 -12.92 5.23
N ILE A 29 4.15 -12.37 4.59
CA ILE A 29 3.04 -13.15 4.05
C ILE A 29 3.27 -13.33 2.56
N GLU A 30 3.37 -14.58 2.11
CA GLU A 30 3.44 -14.89 0.69
C GLU A 30 2.11 -15.45 0.18
N LEU A 31 1.57 -14.83 -0.87
CA LEU A 31 0.33 -15.24 -1.51
C LEU A 31 0.57 -15.45 -3.00
N GLN A 32 -0.01 -16.51 -3.57
CA GLN A 32 -0.06 -16.61 -5.04
C GLN A 32 -1.07 -15.63 -5.62
N GLN A 33 -2.20 -15.45 -4.93
CA GLN A 33 -3.30 -14.57 -5.32
C GLN A 33 -4.09 -14.12 -4.09
N CYS A 34 -4.85 -13.03 -4.20
CA CYS A 34 -5.76 -12.55 -3.15
C CYS A 34 -7.03 -12.00 -3.79
N ASN A 35 -8.16 -12.68 -3.58
CA ASN A 35 -9.43 -12.32 -4.18
C ASN A 35 -10.51 -12.17 -3.11
N TYR A 36 -11.30 -11.10 -3.18
CA TYR A 36 -12.42 -10.84 -2.26
C TYR A 36 -12.07 -10.96 -0.78
N SER A 37 -10.87 -10.53 -0.40
CA SER A 37 -10.30 -10.79 0.92
C SER A 37 -9.67 -9.54 1.53
N GLU A 38 -9.46 -9.59 2.85
CA GLU A 38 -8.66 -8.60 3.56
C GLU A 38 -7.43 -9.30 4.17
N VAL A 39 -6.25 -8.71 3.97
CA VAL A 39 -4.98 -9.22 4.49
C VAL A 39 -4.26 -8.10 5.22
N ARG A 40 -3.78 -8.39 6.44
CA ARG A 40 -3.01 -7.45 7.26
C ARG A 40 -1.72 -8.11 7.70
N SER A 41 -0.59 -7.44 7.50
CA SER A 41 0.75 -7.92 7.87
C SER A 41 1.52 -6.85 8.63
N ASN A 42 2.17 -7.24 9.73
CA ASN A 42 3.12 -6.40 10.46
C ASN A 42 4.48 -6.27 9.74
N GLY A 43 4.66 -6.94 8.61
CA GLY A 43 5.83 -6.80 7.75
C GLY A 43 5.42 -6.76 6.28
N ASP A 44 6.08 -7.55 5.44
CA ASP A 44 5.87 -7.53 4.00
C ASP A 44 4.70 -8.43 3.55
N ILE A 45 4.09 -8.09 2.43
CA ILE A 45 3.17 -8.94 1.67
C ILE A 45 3.73 -9.14 0.27
N LEU A 46 3.99 -10.40 -0.11
CA LEU A 46 4.60 -10.78 -1.38
C LEU A 46 3.57 -11.52 -2.24
N ILE A 47 3.22 -10.94 -3.38
CA ILE A 47 2.27 -11.51 -4.34
C ILE A 47 3.04 -12.18 -5.47
N ARG A 48 2.97 -13.52 -5.50
CA ARG A 48 3.84 -14.37 -6.32
C ARG A 48 3.29 -14.69 -7.71
N LYS A 49 1.97 -14.61 -7.93
CA LYS A 49 1.33 -14.96 -9.21
C LYS A 49 0.21 -13.99 -9.60
N GLU A 50 -1.04 -14.46 -9.67
CA GLU A 50 -2.16 -13.84 -10.40
C GLU A 50 -2.47 -12.38 -9.99
N GLY A 51 -2.14 -12.02 -8.75
CA GLY A 51 -2.29 -10.67 -8.26
C GLY A 51 -3.38 -10.55 -7.20
N VAL A 52 -4.09 -9.42 -7.24
CA VAL A 52 -5.05 -9.02 -6.20
C VAL A 52 -6.31 -8.47 -6.84
N LEU A 53 -7.46 -9.09 -6.56
CA LEU A 53 -8.75 -8.65 -7.09
C LEU A 53 -9.72 -8.34 -5.95
N LYS A 54 -10.36 -7.18 -6.00
CA LYS A 54 -11.42 -6.77 -5.07
C LYS A 54 -11.07 -7.05 -3.60
N SER A 55 -9.85 -6.68 -3.20
CA SER A 55 -9.30 -7.00 -1.89
C SER A 55 -8.65 -5.78 -1.24
N SER A 56 -8.43 -5.87 0.07
CA SER A 56 -7.75 -4.85 0.86
C SER A 56 -6.50 -5.43 1.50
N LEU A 57 -5.33 -4.90 1.18
CA LEU A 57 -4.05 -5.34 1.76
C LEU A 57 -3.44 -4.20 2.55
N TYR A 58 -3.01 -4.50 3.77
CA TYR A 58 -2.33 -3.57 4.67
C TYR A 58 -1.00 -4.17 5.13
N ALA A 59 0.09 -3.46 4.92
CA ALA A 59 1.44 -3.90 5.28
C ALA A 59 2.20 -2.80 6.04
N ASN A 60 2.79 -3.11 7.19
CA ASN A 60 3.76 -2.19 7.82
C ASN A 60 5.10 -2.17 7.06
N GLY A 61 5.35 -3.14 6.19
CA GLY A 61 6.49 -3.15 5.28
C GLY A 61 6.10 -2.70 3.87
N ASN A 62 6.28 -3.63 2.93
CA ASN A 62 6.07 -3.45 1.50
C ASN A 62 4.97 -4.37 0.98
N ILE A 63 4.35 -3.99 -0.14
CA ILE A 63 3.53 -4.89 -0.95
C ILE A 63 4.19 -5.04 -2.33
N ILE A 64 4.62 -6.25 -2.68
CA ILE A 64 5.45 -6.50 -3.86
C ILE A 64 4.82 -7.58 -4.74
N PHE A 65 4.56 -7.22 -6.00
CA PHE A 65 4.11 -8.14 -7.04
C PHE A 65 5.33 -8.61 -7.86
N TYR A 66 5.49 -9.92 -8.01
CA TYR A 66 6.65 -10.51 -8.67
C TYR A 66 6.37 -10.97 -10.10
N ASP A 67 5.16 -11.48 -10.36
CA ASP A 67 4.81 -12.03 -11.66
C ASP A 67 4.45 -10.91 -12.65
N LYS A 68 5.03 -10.95 -13.86
CA LYS A 68 4.81 -9.94 -14.91
C LYS A 68 3.37 -9.86 -15.42
N SER A 69 2.58 -10.92 -15.20
CA SER A 69 1.17 -10.99 -15.53
C SER A 69 0.26 -10.60 -14.36
N ALA A 70 0.81 -10.31 -13.18
CA ALA A 70 0.03 -10.03 -12.00
C ALA A 70 -0.77 -8.72 -12.13
N VAL A 71 -2.06 -8.80 -11.78
CA VAL A 71 -2.99 -7.67 -11.87
C VAL A 71 -3.52 -7.30 -10.49
N CYS A 72 -3.50 -6.01 -10.18
CA CYS A 72 -4.19 -5.41 -9.04
C CYS A 72 -5.41 -4.62 -9.53
N ARG A 73 -6.63 -5.08 -9.25
CA ARG A 73 -7.85 -4.43 -9.76
C ARG A 73 -8.96 -4.36 -8.74
N GLY A 74 -9.64 -3.22 -8.67
CA GLY A 74 -10.75 -2.97 -7.74
C GLY A 74 -10.35 -3.08 -6.28
N SER A 75 -9.08 -2.82 -5.96
CA SER A 75 -8.47 -3.16 -4.67
C SER A 75 -7.91 -1.92 -3.98
N TYR A 76 -7.73 -2.03 -2.66
CA TYR A 76 -7.06 -1.01 -1.85
C TYR A 76 -5.78 -1.60 -1.28
N LEU A 77 -4.64 -1.03 -1.65
CA LEU A 77 -3.34 -1.44 -1.13
C LEU A 77 -2.73 -0.31 -0.30
N GLU A 78 -2.39 -0.58 0.95
CA GLU A 78 -1.70 0.35 1.84
C GLU A 78 -0.45 -0.29 2.42
N ALA A 79 0.70 0.36 2.21
CA ALA A 79 1.98 -0.04 2.75
C ALA A 79 2.67 1.15 3.42
N GLU A 80 3.32 0.97 4.58
CA GLU A 80 4.05 2.07 5.21
C GLU A 80 5.31 2.47 4.43
N ASN A 81 5.95 1.53 3.71
CA ASN A 81 7.15 1.78 2.93
C ASN A 81 6.86 1.91 1.43
N ALA A 82 6.77 0.79 0.71
CA ALA A 82 6.63 0.80 -0.74
C ALA A 82 5.58 -0.18 -1.28
N ILE A 83 4.98 0.19 -2.40
CA ILE A 83 4.19 -0.71 -3.25
C ILE A 83 4.88 -0.83 -4.60
N SER A 84 5.14 -2.06 -5.02
CA SER A 84 5.65 -2.39 -6.36
C SER A 84 4.62 -3.29 -7.04
N ALA A 85 3.80 -2.72 -7.91
CA ALA A 85 2.76 -3.45 -8.65
C ALA A 85 3.11 -3.55 -10.13
N ILE A 86 2.65 -4.59 -10.81
CA ILE A 86 2.91 -4.75 -12.25
C ILE A 86 1.80 -4.09 -13.07
N GLN A 87 0.59 -4.64 -13.04
CA GLN A 87 -0.57 -4.06 -13.73
C GLN A 87 -1.60 -3.59 -12.72
N VAL A 88 -2.04 -2.34 -12.80
CA VAL A 88 -2.97 -1.72 -11.85
C VAL A 88 -4.20 -1.19 -12.58
N GLY A 89 -5.37 -1.54 -12.05
CA GLY A 89 -6.65 -1.29 -12.70
C GLY A 89 -6.90 -2.25 -13.87
N GLY A 90 -7.66 -1.79 -14.85
CA GLY A 90 -7.88 -2.52 -16.10
C GLY A 90 -8.79 -1.71 -17.02
N GLU A 91 -8.78 -2.05 -18.31
CA GLU A 91 -9.59 -1.34 -19.34
C GLU A 91 -11.10 -1.35 -19.03
N SER A 92 -11.59 -2.43 -18.39
CA SER A 92 -12.99 -2.57 -17.99
C SER A 92 -13.34 -1.91 -16.65
N GLY A 93 -12.40 -1.19 -16.04
CA GLY A 93 -12.59 -0.48 -14.78
C GLY A 93 -12.42 -1.35 -13.52
N GLY A 94 -12.42 -0.64 -12.39
CA GLY A 94 -12.16 -1.18 -11.05
C GLY A 94 -11.28 -0.21 -10.28
N GLU A 95 -11.90 0.72 -9.54
CA GLU A 95 -11.20 1.75 -8.77
C GLU A 95 -10.16 1.08 -7.87
N THR A 96 -8.88 1.39 -8.12
CA THR A 96 -7.77 0.79 -7.40
C THR A 96 -6.99 1.92 -6.75
N THR A 97 -6.79 1.81 -5.44
CA THR A 97 -6.05 2.81 -4.66
C THR A 97 -4.76 2.21 -4.14
N LEU A 98 -3.66 2.91 -4.39
CA LEU A 98 -2.34 2.58 -3.89
C LEU A 98 -1.89 3.67 -2.92
N LYS A 99 -1.55 3.31 -1.69
CA LYS A 99 -1.08 4.24 -0.66
C LYS A 99 0.24 3.76 -0.05
N ALA A 100 1.31 4.51 -0.23
CA ALA A 100 2.62 4.23 0.36
C ALA A 100 3.56 5.44 0.31
N GLN A 101 4.76 5.36 0.88
CA GLN A 101 5.78 6.41 0.72
C GLN A 101 6.40 6.41 -0.68
N GLN A 102 6.48 5.22 -1.30
CA GLN A 102 6.94 5.05 -2.67
C GLN A 102 6.03 4.07 -3.41
N ILE A 103 5.61 4.43 -4.62
CA ILE A 103 4.79 3.57 -5.47
C ILE A 103 5.45 3.41 -6.84
N MET A 104 5.62 2.16 -7.27
CA MET A 104 6.15 1.79 -8.58
C MET A 104 5.12 0.91 -9.28
N VAL A 105 4.84 1.25 -10.54
CA VAL A 105 3.92 0.49 -11.39
C VAL A 105 4.54 0.29 -12.77
N SER A 106 4.48 -0.92 -13.33
CA SER A 106 4.84 -1.13 -14.73
C SER A 106 3.76 -0.59 -15.66
N LYS A 107 2.49 -0.76 -15.31
CA LYS A 107 1.35 -0.17 -16.03
C LYS A 107 0.20 0.10 -15.09
N MET A 108 -0.37 1.30 -15.15
CA MET A 108 -1.57 1.66 -14.41
C MET A 108 -2.57 2.32 -15.36
N TYR A 109 -3.72 1.68 -15.57
CA TYR A 109 -4.76 2.15 -16.50
C TYR A 109 -5.57 3.30 -15.89
N CYS A 110 -6.05 3.09 -14.67
CA CYS A 110 -6.81 4.06 -13.91
C CYS A 110 -6.72 3.74 -12.41
N GLY A 111 -6.97 4.75 -11.57
CA GLY A 111 -7.02 4.58 -10.12
C GLY A 111 -6.47 5.79 -9.37
N ARG A 112 -6.10 5.59 -8.12
CA ARG A 112 -5.63 6.65 -7.23
C ARG A 112 -4.31 6.27 -6.59
N VAL A 113 -3.39 7.23 -6.57
CA VAL A 113 -2.09 7.12 -5.88
C VAL A 113 -2.08 8.12 -4.73
N ILE A 114 -1.73 7.64 -3.53
CA ILE A 114 -1.66 8.43 -2.31
C ILE A 114 -0.26 8.29 -1.72
N ILE A 115 0.43 9.41 -1.53
CA ILE A 115 1.74 9.47 -0.86
C ILE A 115 1.70 10.55 0.21
N GLY A 116 1.68 10.14 1.48
CA GLY A 116 1.47 11.05 2.61
C GLY A 116 0.13 11.80 2.47
N ARG A 117 0.19 13.13 2.42
CA ARG A 117 -0.99 14.00 2.20
C ARG A 117 -1.36 14.21 0.74
N TYR A 118 -0.52 13.76 -0.20
CA TYR A 118 -0.71 14.02 -1.61
C TYR A 118 -1.53 12.92 -2.25
N VAL A 119 -2.53 13.34 -3.02
CA VAL A 119 -3.42 12.46 -3.75
C VAL A 119 -3.32 12.82 -5.23
N ARG A 120 -3.24 11.79 -6.08
CA ARG A 120 -3.31 11.94 -7.53
C ARG A 120 -4.19 10.86 -8.12
N ASP A 121 -5.24 11.27 -8.82
CA ASP A 121 -6.03 10.38 -9.65
C ASP A 121 -5.34 10.18 -11.01
N ILE A 122 -5.32 8.93 -11.46
CA ILE A 122 -4.80 8.50 -12.76
C ILE A 122 -6.02 8.21 -13.63
N MET A 123 -6.25 9.09 -14.61
CA MET A 123 -7.38 9.02 -15.53
C MET A 123 -6.99 8.48 -16.91
N GLU A 124 -5.71 8.53 -17.23
CA GLU A 124 -5.11 8.02 -18.46
C GLU A 124 -3.99 7.03 -18.12
N PRO A 125 -3.77 6.00 -18.95
CA PRO A 125 -2.76 4.99 -18.67
C PRO A 125 -1.36 5.60 -18.51
N VAL A 126 -0.65 5.16 -17.49
CA VAL A 126 0.78 5.43 -17.29
C VAL A 126 1.57 4.13 -17.33
N GLU A 127 2.75 4.18 -17.91
CA GLU A 127 3.66 3.03 -18.06
C GLU A 127 5.00 3.36 -17.39
N ASP A 128 5.64 2.32 -16.84
CA ASP A 128 6.91 2.37 -16.12
C ASP A 128 7.01 3.63 -15.25
N ALA A 129 6.12 3.73 -14.27
CA ALA A 129 5.96 4.94 -13.48
C ALA A 129 6.40 4.72 -12.03
N ARG A 130 7.19 5.67 -11.53
CA ARG A 130 7.53 5.81 -10.12
C ARG A 130 6.90 7.09 -9.58
N PHE A 131 6.11 6.95 -8.53
CA PHE A 131 5.49 8.05 -7.80
C PHE A 131 6.25 8.28 -6.50
N ILE A 132 6.73 9.52 -6.33
CA ILE A 132 7.42 9.98 -5.12
C ILE A 132 7.10 11.45 -4.85
N ILE A 133 7.33 11.91 -3.62
CA ILE A 133 7.29 13.34 -3.31
C ILE A 133 8.61 13.98 -3.70
N GLN A 134 8.55 15.01 -4.54
CA GLN A 134 9.67 15.89 -4.83
C GLN A 134 9.21 17.33 -4.77
N ASN A 135 10.01 18.20 -4.15
CA ASN A 135 9.70 19.63 -3.99
C ASN A 135 8.28 19.86 -3.44
N ASP A 136 7.89 19.07 -2.43
CA ASP A 136 6.59 19.15 -1.76
C ASP A 136 5.39 18.89 -2.71
N ARG A 137 5.60 18.11 -3.77
CA ARG A 137 4.58 17.70 -4.75
C ARG A 137 4.73 16.24 -5.15
N LEU A 138 3.60 15.56 -5.40
CA LEU A 138 3.60 14.20 -5.94
C LEU A 138 4.00 14.24 -7.42
N SER A 139 5.18 13.69 -7.70
CA SER A 139 5.79 13.69 -9.02
C SER A 139 5.76 12.29 -9.62
N LEU A 140 5.51 12.21 -10.93
CA LEU A 140 5.61 10.98 -11.71
C LEU A 140 6.95 10.99 -12.46
N GLN A 141 7.70 9.91 -12.33
CA GLN A 141 9.00 9.72 -12.98
C GLN A 141 9.02 8.41 -13.77
N PRO A 142 9.85 8.31 -14.82
CA PRO A 142 10.15 7.04 -15.44
C PRO A 142 10.74 6.06 -14.41
N GLY A 143 10.23 4.83 -14.40
CA GLY A 143 10.82 3.69 -13.74
C GLY A 143 12.13 3.38 -14.45
N LYS A 144 13.24 3.45 -13.71
CA LYS A 144 14.54 2.98 -14.20
C LYS A 144 14.63 1.47 -14.05
#